data_AF-A0A940NJV8-F1
#
_entry.id   AF-A0A940NJV8-F1
#
_cell.length_a   1.000
_cell.length_b   1.000
_cell.length_c   1.000
_cell.angle_alpha   90.00
_cell.angle_beta   90.00
_cell.angle_gamma   90.00
#
_symmetry.space_group_name_H-M   'P 1'
#
loop_
_entity.id
_entity.type
_entity.pdbx_description
1 polymer ?
#
loop_
_entity_poly.entity_id
_entity_poly.type
_entity_poly.pdbx_seq_one_letter_code
_entity_poly.pdbx_strand_id
1 'polypeptide(L)'
;MREHTAGNPQHGVIWTDLKPREIAQAMTQQVDARVSVRTVRQLLKRNGFSRRQSQKKKSFKSHAQRDAQFQRIAQLKAEYLEDGQPVISIDTKKK
;
A
#
# COMPACT_ATOMS: atom_id res chain seq x y z
N MET A 1 -7.81 -1.56 0.54
CA MET A 1 -6.74 -2.41 -0.05
C MET A 1 -6.11 -1.81 -1.31
N ARG A 2 -6.85 -1.15 -2.22
CA ARG A 2 -6.30 -0.57 -3.46
C ARG A 2 -5.13 0.39 -3.24
N GLU A 3 -5.22 1.27 -2.23
CA GLU A 3 -4.15 2.22 -1.87
C GLU A 3 -2.88 1.56 -1.32
N HIS A 4 -3.04 0.38 -0.74
CA HIS A 4 -1.98 -0.44 -0.15
C HIS A 4 -1.49 -1.54 -1.10
N THR A 5 -1.89 -1.49 -2.38
CA THR A 5 -1.49 -2.46 -3.40
C THR A 5 -0.48 -1.78 -4.32
N ALA A 6 0.71 -2.37 -4.42
CA ALA A 6 1.74 -1.95 -5.35
C ALA A 6 2.15 -3.15 -6.21
N GLY A 7 2.70 -2.89 -7.39
CA GLY A 7 3.09 -3.97 -8.29
C GLY A 7 4.20 -3.58 -9.24
N ASN A 8 4.79 -4.59 -9.86
CA ASN A 8 5.69 -4.42 -10.98
C ASN A 8 4.92 -4.71 -12.28
N PRO A 9 4.60 -3.69 -13.09
CA PRO A 9 3.84 -3.87 -14.33
C PRO A 9 4.56 -4.77 -15.34
N GLN A 10 5.89 -4.87 -15.28
CA GLN A 10 6.68 -5.67 -16.21
C GLN A 10 6.65 -7.17 -15.91
N HIS A 11 6.38 -7.56 -14.66
CA HIS A 11 6.43 -8.97 -14.22
C HIS A 11 5.11 -9.48 -13.62
N GLY A 12 4.05 -8.67 -13.63
CA GLY A 12 2.74 -9.04 -13.09
C GLY A 12 2.72 -9.31 -11.58
N VAL A 13 3.78 -8.91 -10.86
CA VAL A 13 3.89 -9.15 -9.42
C VAL A 13 3.15 -8.05 -8.67
N ILE A 14 2.20 -8.42 -7.82
CA ILE A 14 1.52 -7.51 -6.89
C ILE A 14 1.92 -7.83 -5.45
N TRP A 15 2.05 -6.81 -4.61
CA TRP A 15 2.33 -6.91 -3.19
C TRP A 15 1.55 -5.85 -2.42
N THR A 16 1.43 -6.07 -1.12
CA THR A 16 0.85 -5.11 -0.17
C THR A 16 1.81 -4.84 0.96
N ASP A 17 1.80 -3.62 1.48
CA ASP A 17 2.53 -3.19 2.68
C ASP A 17 1.81 -3.60 3.99
N LEU A 18 0.53 -3.98 3.91
CA LEU A 18 -0.25 -4.45 5.04
C LEU A 18 0.17 -5.85 5.49
N LYS A 19 0.32 -6.03 6.80
CA LYS A 19 0.54 -7.34 7.41
C LYS A 19 -0.77 -8.13 7.38
N PRO A 20 -0.71 -9.47 7.25
CA PRO A 20 -1.91 -10.33 7.29
C PRO A 20 -2.79 -10.14 8.55
N ARG A 21 -2.21 -9.70 9.66
CA ARG A 21 -2.91 -9.36 10.91
C ARG A 21 -3.67 -8.03 10.82
N GLU A 22 -3.10 -7.02 10.18
CA GLU A 22 -3.74 -5.72 9.96
C GLU A 22 -4.93 -5.90 9.00
N ILE A 23 -4.78 -6.74 7.98
CA ILE A 23 -5.87 -7.11 7.06
C ILE A 23 -6.99 -7.85 7.81
N ALA A 24 -6.66 -8.84 8.65
CA ALA A 24 -7.66 -9.57 9.43
C ALA A 24 -8.45 -8.66 10.40
N GLN A 25 -7.75 -7.72 11.05
CA GLN A 25 -8.38 -6.71 11.90
C GLN A 25 -9.28 -5.77 11.09
N ALA A 26 -8.81 -5.26 9.96
CA ALA A 26 -9.60 -4.42 9.07
C ALA A 26 -10.85 -5.14 8.55
N MET A 27 -10.77 -6.43 8.20
CA MET A 27 -11.94 -7.23 7.79
C MET A 27 -12.96 -7.39 8.91
N THR A 28 -12.49 -7.56 10.15
CA THR A 28 -13.38 -7.64 11.32
C THR A 28 -14.04 -6.29 11.59
N GLN A 29 -13.31 -5.18 11.46
CA GLN A 29 -13.83 -3.84 11.73
C GLN A 29 -14.76 -3.32 10.63
N GLN A 30 -14.51 -3.65 9.36
CA GLN A 30 -15.24 -3.08 8.23
C GLN A 30 -16.40 -3.95 7.74
N VAL A 31 -16.29 -5.28 7.90
CA VAL A 31 -17.22 -6.25 7.28
C VAL A 31 -17.80 -7.22 8.33
N ASP A 32 -17.46 -7.04 9.62
CA ASP A 32 -17.81 -7.94 10.73
C ASP A 32 -17.46 -9.42 10.48
N ALA A 33 -16.47 -9.66 9.62
CA ALA A 33 -16.03 -10.99 9.24
C ALA A 33 -14.79 -11.36 10.06
N ARG A 34 -14.94 -12.33 10.98
CA ARG A 34 -13.80 -12.88 11.73
C ARG A 34 -13.00 -13.86 10.87
N VAL A 35 -11.91 -13.37 10.31
CA VAL A 35 -11.02 -14.17 9.46
C VAL A 35 -9.68 -14.39 10.15
N SER A 36 -9.21 -15.64 10.20
CA SER A 36 -7.91 -15.93 10.79
C SER A 36 -6.76 -15.41 9.90
N VAL A 37 -5.64 -15.04 10.53
CA VAL A 37 -4.42 -14.62 9.83
C VAL A 37 -3.94 -15.66 8.81
N ARG A 38 -4.17 -16.95 9.09
CA ARG A 38 -3.85 -18.06 8.17
C ARG A 38 -4.68 -17.99 6.89
N THR A 39 -5.98 -17.75 7.04
CA THR A 39 -6.91 -17.62 5.90
C THR A 39 -6.54 -16.43 5.03
N VAL A 40 -6.20 -15.28 5.64
CA VAL A 40 -5.72 -14.10 4.92
C VAL A 40 -4.47 -14.42 4.09
N ARG A 41 -3.49 -15.14 4.66
CA ARG A 41 -2.30 -15.55 3.89
C ARG A 41 -2.64 -16.45 2.70
N GLN A 42 -3.56 -17.39 2.87
CA GLN A 42 -3.99 -18.27 1.79
C GLN A 42 -4.71 -17.50 0.68
N LEU A 43 -5.56 -16.54 1.05
CA LEU A 43 -6.25 -15.66 0.10
C LEU A 43 -5.28 -14.77 -0.66
N LEU A 44 -4.30 -14.17 0.02
CA LEU A 44 -3.25 -13.38 -0.64
C LEU A 44 -2.48 -14.23 -1.65
N LYS A 45 -2.07 -15.44 -1.28
CA LYS A 45 -1.37 -16.36 -2.17
C LYS A 45 -2.23 -16.75 -3.39
N ARG A 46 -3.52 -17.04 -3.18
CA ARG A 46 -4.47 -17.40 -4.26
C ARG A 46 -4.68 -16.25 -5.24
N ASN A 47 -4.68 -15.01 -4.76
CA ASN A 47 -4.84 -13.80 -5.58
C ASN A 47 -3.52 -13.27 -6.17
N GLY A 48 -2.42 -14.04 -6.09
CA GLY A 48 -1.15 -13.65 -6.71
C GLY A 48 -0.33 -12.62 -5.93
N PHE A 49 -0.71 -12.30 -4.68
CA PHE A 49 0.09 -11.42 -3.84
C PHE A 49 1.39 -12.11 -3.42
N SER A 50 2.50 -11.51 -3.83
CA SER A 50 3.84 -11.96 -3.50
C SER A 50 4.36 -11.24 -2.27
N ARG A 51 5.15 -11.97 -1.45
CA ARG A 51 5.81 -11.37 -0.29
C ARG A 51 7.08 -10.66 -0.75
N ARG A 52 7.06 -9.34 -0.77
CA ARG A 52 8.28 -8.55 -1.00
C ARG A 52 9.07 -8.47 0.31
N GLN A 53 10.27 -9.07 0.34
CA GLN A 53 11.21 -8.79 1.42
C GLN A 53 11.69 -7.34 1.29
N SER A 54 11.66 -6.58 2.38
CA SER A 54 12.23 -5.24 2.39
C SER A 54 13.73 -5.34 2.15
N GLN A 55 14.17 -5.00 0.94
CA GLN A 55 15.59 -4.70 0.73
C GLN A 55 15.84 -3.36 1.41
N LYS A 56 16.61 -3.35 2.50
CA LYS A 56 17.04 -2.13 3.17
C LYS A 56 17.87 -1.31 2.18
N LYS A 57 17.22 -0.37 1.49
CA LYS A 57 17.93 0.79 0.93
C LYS A 57 18.22 1.74 2.10
N LYS A 58 19.45 2.24 2.15
CA LYS A 58 19.97 3.22 3.12
C LYS A 58 18.83 4.17 3.52
N SER A 59 18.39 4.09 4.77
CA SER A 59 17.26 4.92 5.22
C SER A 59 17.63 6.37 5.02
N PHE A 60 16.78 7.12 4.31
CA PHE A 60 16.82 8.57 4.40
C PHE A 60 16.70 8.97 5.88
N LYS A 61 17.29 10.11 6.24
CA LYS A 61 17.20 10.68 7.60
C LYS A 61 15.74 10.64 8.06
N SER A 62 15.51 10.17 9.28
CA SER A 62 14.16 10.14 9.85
C SER A 62 13.66 11.58 9.99
N HIS A 63 12.55 11.91 9.34
CA HIS A 63 11.87 13.20 9.46
C HIS A 63 10.56 13.00 10.22
N ALA A 64 10.35 13.77 11.29
CA ALA A 64 9.16 13.65 12.15
C ALA A 64 7.84 13.83 11.40
N GLN A 65 7.84 14.65 10.35
CA GLN A 65 6.64 14.98 9.57
C GLN A 65 6.49 14.15 8.29
N ARG A 66 7.29 13.09 8.12
CA ARG A 66 7.24 12.25 6.92
C ARG A 66 5.85 11.65 6.70
N ASP A 67 5.24 11.12 7.76
CA ASP A 67 3.91 10.49 7.65
C ASP A 67 2.84 11.53 7.30
N ALA A 68 2.84 12.68 7.98
CA ALA A 68 1.92 13.78 7.70
C ALA A 68 2.01 14.27 6.25
N GLN A 69 3.21 14.32 5.67
CA GLN A 69 3.41 14.65 4.26
C GLN A 69 2.72 13.63 3.34
N PHE A 70 2.88 12.32 3.58
CA PHE A 70 2.24 11.28 2.79
C PHE A 70 0.71 11.29 2.94
N GLN A 71 0.20 11.53 4.15
CA GLN A 71 -1.24 11.69 4.38
C GLN A 71 -1.81 12.88 3.59
N ARG A 72 -1.11 14.03 3.59
CA ARG A 72 -1.54 15.20 2.82
C ARG A 72 -1.55 14.93 1.31
N ILE A 73 -0.53 14.24 0.79
CA ILE A 73 -0.49 13.83 -0.62
C ILE A 73 -1.65 12.89 -0.95
N ALA A 74 -1.98 11.95 -0.06
CA ALA A 74 -3.11 11.04 -0.26
C ALA A 74 -4.45 11.78 -0.32
N GLN A 75 -4.67 12.76 0.58
CA GLN A 75 -5.86 13.62 0.56
C GLN A 75 -6.01 14.38 -0.75
N LEU A 76 -4.95 15.09 -1.17
CA LEU A 76 -4.97 15.85 -2.43
C LEU A 76 -5.24 14.93 -3.62
N LYS A 77 -4.62 13.75 -3.64
CA LYS A 77 -4.86 12.78 -4.71
C LYS A 77 -6.32 12.34 -4.78
N ALA A 78 -6.98 12.13 -3.63
CA ALA A 78 -8.40 11.77 -3.61
C ALA A 78 -9.27 12.90 -4.19
N GLU A 79 -9.05 14.14 -3.76
CA GLU A 79 -9.73 15.35 -4.25
C GLU A 79 -9.60 15.50 -5.78
N TYR A 80 -8.37 15.42 -6.31
CA TYR A 80 -8.15 15.53 -7.75
C TYR A 80 -8.77 14.38 -8.56
N LEU A 81 -8.82 13.17 -8.01
CA LEU A 81 -9.47 12.03 -8.67
C LEU A 81 -11.00 12.17 -8.68
N GLU A 82 -11.59 12.75 -7.64
CA GLU A 82 -13.02 13.05 -7.58
C GLU A 82 -13.41 14.13 -8.60
N ASP A 83 -12.55 15.13 -8.80
CA ASP A 83 -12.72 16.20 -9.79
C ASP A 83 -12.41 15.76 -11.24
N GLY A 84 -12.07 14.49 -11.47
CA GLY A 84 -11.72 13.96 -12.79
C GLY A 84 -10.38 14.47 -13.33
N GLN A 85 -9.53 15.05 -12.48
CA GLN A 85 -8.23 15.58 -12.85
C GLN A 85 -7.15 14.49 -12.83
N PRO A 86 -6.22 14.50 -13.79
CA PRO A 86 -5.17 13.49 -13.86
C PRO A 86 -4.11 13.70 -12.77
N VAL A 87 -3.76 12.62 -12.05
CA VAL A 87 -2.69 12.62 -11.06
C VAL A 87 -1.44 11.97 -11.63
N ILE A 88 -0.35 12.74 -11.74
CA ILE A 88 0.93 12.31 -12.32
C ILE A 88 1.98 12.14 -11.22
N SER A 89 2.68 11.00 -11.21
CA SER A 89 3.81 10.76 -10.31
C SER A 89 5.12 11.07 -11.05
N ILE A 90 5.84 12.10 -10.60
CA ILE A 90 7.11 12.54 -11.21
C ILE A 90 8.22 12.31 -10.18
N ASP A 91 9.16 11.42 -10.50
CA ASP A 91 10.39 11.22 -9.73
C ASP A 91 11.51 12.05 -10.38
N THR A 92 12.06 13.01 -9.65
CA THR A 92 13.21 13.78 -10.12
C THR A 92 14.46 13.32 -9.40
N LYS A 93 15.50 13.00 -10.17
CA LYS A 93 16.83 12.74 -9.60
C LYS A 93 17.54 14.08 -9.39
N LYS A 94 18.07 14.29 -8.18
CA LYS A 94 19.03 15.37 -7.93
C LYS A 94 20.27 15.13 -8.81
N LYS A 95 20.69 16.12 -9.61
CA LYS A 95 22.01 16.13 -10.24
C LYS A 95 23.09 16.36 -9.19
#